data_AF-A0AA95I7S5-F1
#
_entry.id   AF-A0AA95I7S5-F1
#
_cell.length_a   1.000
_cell.length_b   1.000
_cell.length_c   1.000
_cell.angle_alpha   90.00
_cell.angle_beta   90.00
_cell.angle_gamma   90.00
#
_symmetry.space_group_name_H-M   'P 1'
#
loop_
_entity.id
_entity.type
_entity.pdbx_description
1 polymer ?
#
loop_
_entity_poly.entity_id
_entity_poly.type
_entity_poly.pdbx_seq_one_letter_code
_entity_poly.pdbx_strand_id
1 'polypeptide(L)'
;MKCISVYTDSFEQFSDMFEQVIEIDLQENDEREVEGVTVSDSGEVPSHYLERMAAKPEVVVMKDKEKGITILQHGKVFEILIPSEADSLEAPSV
;
A
#
# COMPACT_ATOMS: atom_id res chain seq x y z
N MET A 1 -4.73 6.77 7.40
CA MET A 1 -4.55 5.51 6.62
C MET A 1 -3.07 5.24 6.58
N LYS A 2 -2.61 4.07 7.01
CA LYS A 2 -1.18 3.71 6.96
C LYS A 2 -0.77 3.53 5.50
N CYS A 3 0.37 4.09 5.11
CA CYS A 3 0.90 4.05 3.75
C CYS A 3 2.29 3.44 3.73
N ILE A 4 2.46 2.36 2.98
CA ILE A 4 3.74 1.67 2.84
C ILE A 4 4.18 1.75 1.38
N SER A 5 5.37 2.30 1.15
CA SER A 5 5.96 2.48 -0.19
C SER A 5 6.94 1.35 -0.49
N VAL A 6 6.71 0.60 -1.55
CA VAL A 6 7.52 -0.52 -2.00
C VAL A 6 8.15 -0.18 -3.35
N TYR A 7 9.47 -0.08 -3.42
CA TYR A 7 10.21 0.33 -4.60
C TYR A 7 10.58 -0.88 -5.47
N THR A 8 9.65 -1.34 -6.30
CA THR A 8 9.86 -2.45 -7.23
C THR A 8 9.29 -2.17 -8.62
N ASP A 9 9.95 -2.71 -9.65
CA ASP A 9 9.50 -2.63 -11.04
C ASP A 9 8.64 -3.83 -11.47
N SER A 10 8.49 -4.84 -10.60
CA SER A 10 7.82 -6.09 -10.91
C SER A 10 6.62 -6.33 -9.99
N PHE A 11 5.43 -6.40 -10.58
CA PHE A 11 4.19 -6.70 -9.83
C PHE A 11 4.21 -8.08 -9.17
N GLU A 12 4.80 -9.09 -9.83
CA GLU A 12 4.92 -10.44 -9.25
C GLU A 12 5.77 -10.41 -7.96
N GLN A 13 6.91 -9.72 -7.99
CA GLN A 13 7.77 -9.56 -6.81
C GLN A 13 7.03 -8.79 -5.69
N PHE A 14 6.32 -7.70 -6.05
CA PHE A 14 5.48 -6.97 -5.10
C PHE A 14 4.44 -7.88 -4.46
N SER A 15 3.69 -8.64 -5.25
CA SER A 15 2.61 -9.51 -4.75
C SER A 15 3.14 -10.63 -3.85
N ASP A 16 4.34 -11.13 -4.12
CA ASP A 16 4.99 -12.17 -3.32
C ASP A 16 5.43 -11.62 -1.95
N MET A 17 6.08 -10.46 -1.92
CA MET A 17 6.50 -9.82 -0.67
C MET A 17 5.39 -9.05 0.03
N PHE A 18 4.27 -8.75 -0.64
CA PHE A 18 3.17 -7.95 -0.09
C PHE A 18 2.68 -8.55 1.23
N GLU A 19 2.49 -9.88 1.30
CA GLU A 19 2.09 -10.56 2.53
C GLU A 19 3.13 -10.41 3.63
N GLN A 20 4.43 -10.51 3.29
CA GLN A 20 5.48 -10.26 4.27
C GLN A 20 5.51 -8.79 4.73
N VAL A 21 5.34 -7.84 3.82
CA VAL A 21 5.40 -6.40 4.12
C VAL A 21 4.25 -5.98 5.05
N ILE A 22 3.05 -6.53 4.88
CA ILE A 22 1.93 -6.26 5.80
C ILE A 22 2.10 -6.95 7.15
N GLU A 23 2.82 -8.08 7.22
CA GLU A 23 3.12 -8.80 8.46
C GLU A 23 4.33 -8.22 9.19
N ILE A 24 5.25 -7.57 8.47
CA ILE A 24 6.36 -6.84 9.06
C ILE A 24 5.78 -5.58 9.70
N ASP A 25 5.88 -5.54 11.03
CA ASP A 25 5.65 -4.33 11.81
C ASP A 25 6.80 -3.35 11.56
N LEU A 26 6.75 -2.64 10.43
CA LEU A 26 7.62 -1.51 10.16
C LEU A 26 7.23 -0.37 11.09
N GLN A 27 8.21 0.16 11.82
CA GLN A 27 8.03 1.40 12.59
C GLN A 27 7.87 2.58 11.63
N GLU A 28 7.12 3.60 12.04
CA GLU A 28 6.94 4.81 11.25
C GLU A 28 8.30 5.44 10.91
N ASN A 29 8.54 5.77 9.64
CA ASN A 29 9.82 6.27 9.11
C ASN A 29 10.97 5.24 9.08
N ASP A 30 10.67 3.95 9.12
CA ASP A 30 11.66 2.90 8.89
C ASP A 30 11.74 2.52 7.40
N GLU A 31 12.96 2.35 6.89
CA GLU A 31 13.24 1.83 5.56
C GLU A 31 14.02 0.53 5.70
N ARG A 32 13.55 -0.51 5.01
CA ARG A 32 14.14 -1.84 5.05
C ARG A 32 14.22 -2.44 3.66
N GLU A 33 15.33 -3.11 3.40
CA GLU A 33 15.46 -3.95 2.20
C GLU A 33 14.89 -5.34 2.48
N VAL A 34 13.86 -5.71 1.71
CA VAL A 34 13.19 -7.02 1.76
C VAL A 34 13.38 -7.66 0.39
N GLU A 35 14.10 -8.77 0.34
CA GLU A 35 14.36 -9.53 -0.91
C GLU A 35 14.98 -8.70 -2.04
N GLY A 36 15.78 -7.69 -1.70
CA GLY A 36 16.41 -6.77 -2.67
C GLY A 36 15.50 -5.64 -3.16
N VAL A 37 14.30 -5.52 -2.58
CA VAL A 37 13.38 -4.40 -2.79
C VAL A 37 13.39 -3.50 -1.57
N THR A 38 13.48 -2.20 -1.80
CA THR A 38 13.37 -1.22 -0.71
C THR A 38 11.91 -1.04 -0.33
N VAL A 39 11.61 -1.23 0.94
CA VAL A 39 10.29 -1.00 1.53
C VAL A 39 10.44 0.10 2.56
N SER A 40 9.61 1.12 2.47
CA SER A 40 9.63 2.27 3.37
C SER A 40 8.24 2.53 3.92
N ASP A 41 8.13 2.63 5.24
CA ASP A 41 6.89 3.05 5.88
C ASP A 41 6.76 4.58 5.78
N SER A 42 5.79 5.03 4.98
CA SER A 42 5.50 6.44 4.77
C SER A 42 4.57 7.02 5.84
N GLY A 43 4.24 6.23 6.87
CA GLY A 43 3.37 6.62 7.97
C GLY A 43 1.92 6.82 7.52
N GLU A 44 1.21 7.71 8.21
CA GLU A 44 -0.17 8.04 7.86
C GLU A 44 -0.29 9.08 6.75
N VAL A 45 -0.99 8.72 5.68
CA VAL A 45 -1.35 9.65 4.60
C VAL A 45 -2.81 10.12 4.75
N PRO A 46 -3.10 11.38 4.37
CA PRO A 46 -4.47 11.90 4.38
C PRO A 46 -5.30 11.31 3.23
N SER A 47 -6.61 11.20 3.42
CA SER A 47 -7.53 10.58 2.45
C SER A 47 -7.49 11.23 1.05
N HIS A 48 -7.22 12.53 0.98
CA HIS A 48 -7.13 13.28 -0.28
C HIS A 48 -5.84 12.98 -1.07
N TYR A 49 -4.87 12.25 -0.50
CA TYR A 49 -3.67 11.79 -1.20
C TYR A 49 -4.03 10.85 -2.36
N LEU A 50 -4.89 9.88 -2.08
CA LEU A 50 -5.38 8.93 -3.07
C LEU A 50 -6.10 9.63 -4.23
N GLU A 51 -6.96 10.61 -3.93
CA GLU A 51 -7.66 11.38 -4.97
C GLU A 51 -6.68 12.14 -5.88
N ARG A 52 -5.59 12.69 -5.30
CA ARG A 52 -4.55 13.38 -6.08
C ARG A 52 -3.74 12.42 -6.94
N MET A 53 -3.43 11.23 -6.42
CA MET A 53 -2.70 10.21 -7.17
C MET A 53 -3.57 9.61 -8.28
N ALA A 54 -4.82 9.28 -7.99
CA ALA A 54 -5.80 8.77 -8.96
C ALA A 54 -6.10 9.75 -10.10
N ALA A 55 -5.95 11.06 -9.86
CA ALA A 55 -6.10 12.07 -10.90
C ALA A 55 -4.98 12.04 -11.95
N LYS A 56 -3.84 11.39 -11.66
CA LYS A 56 -2.72 11.27 -12.60
C LYS A 56 -2.92 10.04 -13.51
N PRO A 57 -2.83 10.20 -14.84
CA PRO A 57 -3.04 9.09 -15.78
C PRO A 57 -1.92 8.04 -15.74
N GLU A 58 -0.76 8.38 -15.19
CA GLU A 58 0.39 7.48 -15.01
C GLU A 58 0.30 6.60 -13.75
N VAL A 59 -0.69 6.85 -12.89
CA VAL A 59 -0.89 6.12 -11.63
C VAL A 59 -2.04 5.14 -11.82
N VAL A 60 -1.79 3.88 -11.46
CA VAL A 60 -2.80 2.84 -11.44
C VAL A 60 -3.26 2.64 -10.01
N VAL A 61 -4.57 2.71 -9.78
CA VAL A 61 -5.18 2.49 -8.46
C VAL A 61 -5.91 1.15 -8.48
N MET A 62 -5.45 0.22 -7.64
CA MET A 62 -6.06 -1.09 -7.44
C MET A 62 -6.64 -1.14 -6.04
N LYS A 63 -7.92 -1.48 -5.92
CA LYS A 63 -8.58 -1.63 -4.61
C LYS A 63 -8.87 -3.09 -4.39
N ASP A 64 -8.32 -3.64 -3.32
CA ASP A 64 -8.61 -5.00 -2.92
C ASP A 64 -9.84 -4.99 -2.01
N LYS A 65 -10.94 -5.56 -2.50
CA LYS A 65 -12.20 -5.62 -1.74
C LYS A 65 -12.19 -6.69 -0.65
N GLU A 66 -11.31 -7.68 -0.76
CA GLU A 66 -11.24 -8.80 0.19
C GLU A 66 -10.53 -8.36 1.47
N LYS A 67 -9.43 -7.61 1.32
CA LYS A 67 -8.65 -7.04 2.44
C LYS A 67 -9.02 -5.59 2.77
N GLY A 68 -9.83 -4.92 1.95
CA GLY A 68 -10.23 -3.52 2.15
C GLY A 68 -9.11 -2.50 1.93
N ILE A 69 -8.00 -2.90 1.31
CA ILE A 69 -6.82 -2.06 1.10
C ILE A 69 -6.83 -1.41 -0.27
N THR A 70 -6.03 -0.36 -0.44
CA THR A 70 -5.80 0.25 -1.75
C THR A 70 -4.33 0.26 -2.10
N ILE A 71 -3.99 -0.18 -3.30
CA ILE A 71 -2.64 -0.23 -3.84
C ILE A 71 -2.54 0.82 -4.95
N LEU A 72 -1.56 1.71 -4.86
CA LEU A 72 -1.22 2.68 -5.90
C LEU A 72 0.07 2.25 -6.58
N GLN A 73 0.02 1.98 -7.87
CA GLN A 73 1.22 1.78 -8.67
C GLN A 73 1.54 3.06 -9.41
N HIS A 74 2.75 3.59 -9.20
CA HIS A 74 3.28 4.70 -9.98
C HIS A 74 4.69 4.39 -10.48
N GLY A 75 4.81 4.01 -11.76
CA GLY A 75 6.10 3.65 -12.37
C GLY A 75 6.75 2.42 -11.73
N LYS A 76 7.76 2.64 -10.88
CA LYS A 76 8.55 1.60 -10.18
C LYS A 76 8.33 1.58 -8.67
N VAL A 77 7.19 2.09 -8.22
CA VAL A 77 6.84 2.19 -6.81
C VAL A 77 5.39 1.76 -6.65
N PHE A 78 5.14 0.95 -5.62
CA PHE A 78 3.85 0.47 -5.20
C PHE A 78 3.57 0.97 -3.79
N GLU A 79 2.54 1.77 -3.61
CA GLU A 79 2.12 2.26 -2.30
C GLU A 79 0.90 1.46 -1.83
N ILE A 80 0.99 0.89 -0.64
CA ILE A 80 -0.08 0.14 0.00
C ILE A 80 -0.72 1.06 1.03
N LEU A 81 -1.98 1.41 0.82
CA LEU A 81 -2.82 2.12 1.76
C LEU A 81 -3.67 1.11 2.53
N ILE A 82 -3.36 1.00 3.81
CA ILE A 82 -4.09 0.17 4.75
C ILE A 82 -4.99 1.11 5.56
N PRO A 83 -6.32 0.98 5.46
CA PRO A 83 -7.21 1.64 6.40
C PRO A 83 -6.96 1.06 7.80
N SER A 84 -6.74 1.93 8.78
CA SER A 84 -6.68 1.49 10.19
C SER A 84 -8.03 0.87 10.58
N GLU A 85 -8.05 -0.12 11.47
CA GLU A 85 -9.24 -0.90 11.91
C GLU A 85 -10.50 -0.08 12.26
N ALA A 86 -10.40 1.24 12.44
CA ALA A 86 -11.53 2.15 12.56
C ALA A 86 -12.39 2.27 11.28
N ASP A 87 -11.91 1.85 10.10
CA ASP A 87 -12.62 1.95 8.82
C ASP A 87 -13.13 0.58 8.27
N SER A 88 -12.65 -0.54 8.81
CA SER A 88 -12.98 -1.91 8.34
C SER A 88 -14.33 -2.46 8.85
N LEU A 89 -15.24 -1.61 9.33
CA LEU A 89 -16.55 -2.01 9.84
C LEU A 89 -17.68 -1.88 8.80
N GLU A 90 -17.42 -2.15 7.51
CA GLU A 90 -18.50 -2.32 6.52
C GLU A 90 -18.19 -3.46 5.54
N ALA A 91 -18.18 -4.70 6.02
CA ALA A 91 -18.58 -5.84 5.21
C ALA A 91 -19.96 -6.30 5.69
N PRO A 92 -21.03 -6.13 4.90
CA PRO A 92 -22.37 -6.54 5.30
C PRO A 92 -22.41 -8.06 5.41
N SER A 93 -22.85 -8.52 6.58
CA SER A 93 -23.32 -9.87 6.82
C SER A 93 -24.43 -10.21 5.82
N VAL A 94 -24.23 -11.22 4.97
CA VAL A 94 -25.30 -11.97 4.29
C VAL A 94 -24.97 -13.45 4.33
#